data_AF-A0A8K1FA12-F1
#
_entry.id   AF-A0A8K1FA12-F1
#
_cell.length_a   1.000
_cell.length_b   1.000
_cell.length_c   1.000
_cell.angle_alpha   90.00
_cell.angle_beta   90.00
_cell.angle_gamma   90.00
#
_symmetry.space_group_name_H-M   'P 1'
#
loop_
_entity.id
_entity.type
_entity.pdbx_description
1 polymer ?
#
loop_
_entity_poly.entity_id
_entity_poly.type
_entity_poly.pdbx_seq_one_letter_code
_entity_poly.pdbx_strand_id
1 'polypeptide(L)'
;MAVTELQIVAGVISALTFALLAIAVKTWWPKRINDEDASLEAMINGFDFELPEEVEMYRKAKEEHAGNTDAIFQALFRRAVADIPLIRKIQSESSGIQRLKKNDILKDGSFLSYKMAEELINEEINDVRREAEELKPGEGWPDRIFPQAVQFLNHMAEQQMAAQRKAQEAQMQAMQAQMQAQMQAQMEAQGQAAEAVEAAPEEAEEGDEGLRKRK
;
A
#
# COMPACT_ATOMS: atom_id res chain seq x y z
N MET A 1 15.49 55.88 52.74
CA MET A 1 15.06 54.79 53.63
C MET A 1 15.89 53.57 53.27
N ALA A 2 16.68 53.03 54.20
CA ALA A 2 17.55 51.89 53.93
C ALA A 2 16.69 50.63 53.73
N VAL A 3 16.92 49.93 52.63
CA VAL A 3 16.30 48.61 52.38
C VAL A 3 16.87 47.67 53.44
N THR A 4 16.00 47.03 54.23
CA THR A 4 16.46 46.11 55.27
C THR A 4 16.99 44.83 54.62
N GLU A 5 18.00 44.21 55.21
CA GLU A 5 18.62 42.97 54.68
C GLU A 5 17.57 41.87 54.42
N LEU A 6 16.51 41.84 55.23
CA LEU A 6 15.37 40.95 55.07
C LEU A 6 14.64 41.13 53.72
N GLN A 7 14.47 42.37 53.24
CA GLN A 7 13.83 42.66 51.97
C GLN A 7 14.69 42.23 50.78
N ILE A 8 16.02 42.34 50.91
CA ILE A 8 16.97 41.87 49.90
C ILE A 8 16.91 40.34 49.80
N VAL A 9 16.97 39.64 50.94
CA VAL A 9 16.89 38.18 50.99
C VAL A 9 15.54 37.67 50.45
N ALA A 10 14.42 38.30 50.86
CA ALA A 10 13.10 37.94 50.34
C ALA A 10 12.98 38.17 48.83
N GLY A 11 13.58 39.24 48.30
CA GLY A 11 13.63 39.51 46.86
C GLY A 11 14.41 38.44 46.08
N VAL A 12 15.57 38.02 46.59
CA VAL A 12 16.40 36.98 45.95
C VAL A 12 15.68 35.63 45.95
N ILE A 13 15.09 35.23 47.07
CA ILE A 13 14.35 33.96 47.17
C ILE A 13 13.17 33.94 46.20
N SER A 14 12.42 35.06 46.12
CA SER A 14 11.28 35.18 45.21
C SER A 14 11.69 35.12 43.74
N ALA A 15 12.81 35.73 43.37
CA ALA A 15 13.33 35.64 42.01
C ALA A 15 13.76 34.21 41.65
N LEU A 16 14.38 33.49 42.60
CA LEU A 16 14.80 32.10 42.42
C LEU A 16 13.60 31.16 42.27
N THR A 17 12.55 31.33 43.07
CA THR A 17 11.34 30.51 42.95
C THR A 17 10.62 30.77 41.63
N PHE A 18 10.52 32.02 41.17
CA PHE A 18 9.94 32.33 39.86
C PHE A 18 10.75 31.72 38.71
N ALA A 19 12.09 31.75 38.78
CA ALA A 19 12.95 31.15 37.77
C ALA A 19 12.76 29.62 37.69
N LEU A 20 12.71 28.94 38.84
CA LEU A 20 12.46 27.50 38.89
C LEU A 20 11.06 27.14 38.39
N LEU A 21 10.05 27.95 38.73
CA LEU A 21 8.68 27.75 38.28
C LEU A 21 8.55 27.97 36.76
N ALA A 22 9.25 28.95 36.19
CA ALA A 22 9.30 29.15 34.75
C ALA A 22 9.99 27.99 34.01
N ILE A 23 11.07 27.43 34.59
CA ILE A 23 11.72 26.24 34.04
C ILE A 23 10.78 25.03 34.09
N ALA A 24 10.11 24.81 35.22
CA ALA A 24 9.15 23.72 35.40
C ALA A 24 8.00 23.81 34.38
N VAL A 25 7.43 25.01 34.20
CA VAL A 25 6.37 25.28 33.21
C VAL A 25 6.88 25.06 31.78
N LYS A 26 8.10 25.49 31.46
CA LYS A 26 8.72 25.26 30.14
C LYS A 26 8.97 23.77 29.87
N THR A 27 9.36 22.99 30.89
CA THR A 27 9.55 21.54 30.75
C THR A 27 8.24 20.77 30.69
N TRP A 28 7.14 21.33 31.22
CA TRP A 28 5.82 20.70 31.18
C TRP A 28 4.99 21.08 29.95
N TRP A 29 5.41 22.07 29.17
CA TRP A 29 4.77 22.35 27.90
C TRP A 29 5.16 21.29 26.88
N PRO A 30 4.20 20.51 26.31
CA PRO A 30 4.50 19.56 25.26
C PRO A 30 5.12 20.32 24.08
N LYS A 31 6.33 19.93 23.68
CA LYS A 31 6.95 20.41 22.45
C LYS A 31 6.01 20.06 21.31
N ARG A 32 5.49 21.08 20.60
CA ARG A 32 4.74 20.86 19.37
C ARG A 32 5.71 20.26 18.35
N ILE A 33 5.52 18.97 18.05
CA ILE A 33 6.20 18.29 16.95
C ILE A 33 5.54 18.84 15.68
N ASN A 34 6.32 19.42 14.77
CA ASN A 34 5.81 19.89 13.48
C ASN A 34 5.61 18.69 12.55
N ASP A 35 4.60 18.73 11.69
CA ASP A 35 4.29 17.63 10.75
C ASP A 35 5.45 17.28 9.80
N GLU A 36 6.35 18.23 9.54
CA GLU A 36 7.58 17.99 8.76
C GLU A 36 8.57 17.07 9.51
N ASP A 37 8.69 17.22 10.83
CA ASP A 37 9.51 16.33 11.67
C ASP A 37 8.91 14.92 11.71
N ALA A 38 7.57 14.79 11.72
CA ALA A 38 6.90 13.48 11.67
C ALA A 38 7.16 12.73 10.36
N SER A 39 7.20 13.44 9.22
CA SER A 39 7.50 12.82 7.92
C SER A 39 8.98 12.40 7.79
N LEU A 40 9.91 13.22 8.30
CA LEU A 40 11.33 12.89 8.37
C LEU A 40 11.59 11.78 9.39
N GLU A 41 10.85 11.75 10.49
CA GLU A 41 10.91 10.72 11.52
C GLU A 41 10.35 9.40 11.00
N ALA A 42 9.25 9.41 10.22
CA ALA A 42 8.76 8.23 9.51
C ALA A 42 9.77 7.71 8.46
N MET A 43 10.45 8.62 7.75
CA MET A 43 11.49 8.28 6.77
C MET A 43 12.78 7.76 7.43
N ILE A 44 13.07 8.16 8.67
CA ILE A 44 14.20 7.71 9.48
C ILE A 44 13.86 6.44 10.29
N ASN A 45 12.60 6.24 10.68
CA ASN A 45 12.13 5.11 11.49
C ASN A 45 11.58 3.95 10.64
N GLY A 46 11.32 4.16 9.35
CA GLY A 46 11.39 3.21 8.24
C GLY A 46 10.48 1.97 8.27
N PHE A 47 9.85 1.67 9.40
CA PHE A 47 8.95 0.54 9.55
C PHE A 47 7.53 1.07 9.65
N ASP A 48 6.98 1.42 8.48
CA ASP A 48 5.57 1.75 8.34
C ASP A 48 4.75 0.48 8.52
N PHE A 49 4.00 0.43 9.62
CA PHE A 49 3.21 -0.70 10.05
C PHE A 49 1.87 -0.20 10.56
N GLU A 50 0.86 -0.42 9.74
CA GLU A 50 -0.53 -0.16 10.06
C GLU A 50 -1.27 -1.50 10.04
N LEU A 51 -2.22 -1.66 10.97
CA LEU A 51 -3.07 -2.82 10.98
C LEU A 51 -4.02 -2.80 9.77
N PRO A 52 -4.36 -3.97 9.19
CA PRO A 52 -5.26 -4.03 8.05
C PRO A 52 -6.67 -3.51 8.38
N GLU A 53 -7.38 -2.99 7.37
CA GLU A 53 -8.77 -2.53 7.50
C GLU A 53 -9.72 -3.64 7.96
N GLU A 54 -9.36 -4.90 7.71
CA GLU A 54 -10.08 -6.09 8.15
C GLU A 54 -10.24 -6.17 9.67
N VAL A 55 -9.32 -5.57 10.44
CA VAL A 55 -9.45 -5.46 11.90
C VAL A 55 -10.69 -4.63 12.27
N GLU A 56 -10.89 -3.49 11.60
CA GLU A 56 -12.07 -2.66 11.81
C GLU A 56 -13.33 -3.31 11.26
N MET A 57 -13.25 -3.93 10.08
CA MET A 57 -14.38 -4.66 9.51
C MET A 57 -14.85 -5.79 10.42
N TYR A 58 -13.92 -6.49 11.07
CA TYR A 58 -14.25 -7.51 12.05
C TYR A 58 -14.95 -6.93 13.27
N ARG A 59 -14.47 -5.79 13.82
CA ARG A 59 -15.14 -5.12 14.94
C ARG A 59 -16.58 -4.74 14.59
N LYS A 60 -16.80 -4.16 13.41
CA LYS A 60 -18.15 -3.86 12.89
C LYS A 60 -18.99 -5.13 12.73
N ALA A 61 -18.40 -6.20 12.19
CA ALA A 61 -19.11 -7.48 12.03
C ALA A 61 -19.53 -8.10 13.37
N LYS A 62 -18.74 -7.94 14.45
CA LYS A 62 -19.15 -8.36 15.80
C LYS A 62 -20.39 -7.61 16.29
N GLU A 63 -20.47 -6.32 16.00
CA GLU A 63 -21.59 -5.46 16.41
C GLU A 63 -22.84 -5.77 15.56
N GLU A 64 -22.70 -5.83 14.24
CA GLU A 64 -23.80 -6.04 13.29
C GLU A 64 -24.37 -7.46 13.33
N HIS A 65 -23.52 -8.46 13.57
CA HIS A 65 -23.91 -9.87 13.58
C HIS A 65 -23.89 -10.48 14.99
N ALA A 66 -24.16 -9.66 16.01
CA ALA A 66 -24.28 -10.11 17.39
C ALA A 66 -25.30 -11.27 17.51
N GLY A 67 -24.80 -12.50 17.61
CA GLY A 67 -25.59 -13.73 17.67
C GLY A 67 -25.40 -14.71 16.50
N ASN A 68 -24.71 -14.31 15.43
CA ASN A 68 -24.28 -15.22 14.36
C ASN A 68 -22.78 -15.47 14.43
N THR A 69 -22.40 -16.47 15.22
CA THR A 69 -21.01 -16.88 15.44
C THR A 69 -20.28 -17.23 14.14
N ASP A 70 -20.97 -17.85 13.16
CA ASP A 70 -20.34 -18.21 11.89
C ASP A 70 -20.00 -16.99 11.03
N ALA A 71 -20.88 -15.98 10.99
CA ALA A 71 -20.61 -14.73 10.28
C ALA A 71 -19.44 -13.96 10.93
N ILE A 72 -19.41 -13.91 12.27
CA ILE A 72 -18.31 -13.29 13.01
C ILE A 72 -17.00 -14.05 12.78
N PHE A 73 -17.04 -15.38 12.79
CA PHE A 73 -15.89 -16.23 12.53
C PHE A 73 -15.34 -16.05 11.10
N GLN A 74 -16.22 -15.92 10.10
CA GLN A 74 -15.79 -15.60 8.74
C GLN A 74 -15.10 -14.25 8.64
N ALA A 75 -15.57 -13.24 9.38
CA ALA A 75 -14.90 -11.95 9.46
C ALA A 75 -13.53 -12.05 10.18
N LEU A 76 -13.44 -12.82 11.26
CA LEU A 76 -12.17 -13.12 11.94
C LEU A 76 -11.19 -13.85 11.01
N PHE A 77 -11.68 -14.79 10.19
CA PHE A 77 -10.85 -15.48 9.20
C PHE A 77 -10.31 -14.54 8.13
N ARG A 78 -11.12 -13.58 7.65
CA ARG A 78 -10.65 -12.54 6.72
C ARG A 78 -9.56 -11.65 7.33
N ARG A 79 -9.72 -11.24 8.60
CA ARG A 79 -8.69 -10.55 9.38
C ARG A 79 -7.39 -11.36 9.42
N ALA A 80 -7.46 -12.63 9.81
CA ALA A 80 -6.30 -13.52 9.82
C ALA A 80 -5.61 -13.67 8.45
N VAL A 81 -6.37 -13.66 7.34
CA VAL A 81 -5.83 -13.68 5.97
C VAL A 81 -5.08 -12.39 5.65
N ALA A 82 -5.62 -11.23 6.04
CA ALA A 82 -5.00 -9.92 5.85
C ALA A 82 -3.74 -9.70 6.70
N ASP A 83 -3.63 -10.40 7.83
CA ASP A 83 -2.41 -10.37 8.66
C ASP A 83 -1.25 -11.14 8.03
N ILE A 84 -1.51 -12.15 7.19
CA ILE A 84 -0.46 -13.02 6.61
C ILE A 84 0.65 -12.23 5.89
N PRO A 85 0.37 -11.27 4.98
CA PRO A 85 1.40 -10.44 4.37
C PRO A 85 2.28 -9.70 5.38
N LEU A 86 1.69 -9.15 6.45
CA LEU A 86 2.42 -8.44 7.50
C LEU A 86 3.32 -9.39 8.32
N ILE A 87 2.80 -10.55 8.69
CA ILE A 87 3.57 -11.61 9.37
C ILE A 87 4.77 -12.02 8.52
N ARG A 88 4.56 -12.26 7.21
CA ARG A 88 5.63 -12.62 6.27
C ARG A 88 6.68 -11.52 6.15
N LYS A 89 6.26 -10.25 6.09
CA LYS A 89 7.16 -9.08 6.05
C LYS A 89 8.08 -9.07 7.27
N ILE A 90 7.51 -9.09 8.48
CA ILE A 90 8.26 -9.10 9.75
C ILE A 90 9.25 -10.28 9.80
N GLN A 91 8.79 -11.49 9.47
CA GLN A 91 9.63 -12.69 9.49
C GLN A 91 10.80 -12.60 8.50
N SER A 92 10.54 -12.09 7.30
CA SER A 92 11.57 -11.97 6.25
C SER A 92 12.63 -10.90 6.57
N GLU A 93 12.23 -9.81 7.22
CA GLU A 93 13.10 -8.68 7.55
C GLU A 93 13.91 -8.91 8.84
N SER A 94 13.42 -9.76 9.74
CA SER A 94 14.00 -10.01 11.08
C SER A 94 15.51 -10.28 11.05
N SER A 95 15.96 -11.20 10.20
CA SER A 95 17.39 -11.58 10.13
C SER A 95 18.27 -10.45 9.61
N GLY A 96 17.77 -9.65 8.67
CA GLY A 96 18.47 -8.50 8.10
C GLY A 96 18.61 -7.38 9.11
N ILE A 97 17.50 -7.02 9.77
CA ILE A 97 17.45 -5.95 10.77
C ILE A 97 18.34 -6.27 11.97
N GLN A 98 18.30 -7.51 12.48
CA GLN A 98 19.18 -7.94 13.57
C GLN A 98 20.67 -7.85 13.20
N ARG A 99 21.03 -8.22 11.97
CA ARG A 99 22.41 -8.11 11.47
C ARG A 99 22.85 -6.65 11.35
N LEU A 100 22.00 -5.78 10.81
CA LEU A 100 22.29 -4.36 10.67
C LEU A 100 22.43 -3.68 12.04
N LYS A 101 21.61 -4.07 13.03
CA LYS A 101 21.74 -3.56 14.40
C LYS A 101 23.03 -4.04 15.07
N LYS A 102 23.40 -5.32 14.91
CA LYS A 102 24.63 -5.88 15.47
C LYS A 102 25.89 -5.19 14.94
N ASN A 103 25.87 -4.76 13.69
CA ASN A 103 26.99 -4.05 13.05
C ASN A 103 26.94 -2.53 13.22
N ASP A 104 26.01 -2.02 14.05
CA ASP A 104 25.80 -0.58 14.31
C ASP A 104 25.54 0.26 13.04
N ILE A 105 24.95 -0.37 12.01
CA ILE A 105 24.58 0.29 10.76
C ILE A 105 23.16 0.88 10.86
N LEU A 106 22.29 0.23 11.64
CA LEU A 106 20.91 0.64 11.84
C LEU A 106 20.78 1.56 13.06
N LYS A 107 20.11 2.70 12.88
CA LYS A 107 19.78 3.62 13.99
C LYS A 107 18.87 2.93 15.01
N ASP A 108 19.01 3.33 16.27
CA ASP A 108 18.18 2.81 17.37
C ASP A 108 16.67 3.04 17.13
N GLY A 109 16.30 4.19 16.55
CA GLY A 109 14.91 4.50 16.21
C GLY A 109 14.28 3.47 15.26
N SER A 110 14.93 3.19 14.13
CA SER A 110 14.43 2.22 13.15
C SER A 110 14.39 0.79 13.72
N PHE A 111 15.36 0.42 14.57
CA PHE A 111 15.33 -0.87 15.25
C PHE A 111 14.18 -0.98 16.25
N LEU A 112 13.93 0.09 17.00
CA LEU A 112 12.81 0.18 17.94
C LEU A 112 11.47 0.08 17.20
N SER A 113 11.31 0.80 16.08
CA SER A 113 10.10 0.73 15.25
C SER A 113 9.82 -0.68 14.73
N TYR A 114 10.86 -1.38 14.25
CA TYR A 114 10.74 -2.80 13.92
C TYR A 114 10.28 -3.63 15.12
N LYS A 115 10.87 -3.41 16.30
CA LYS A 115 10.50 -4.15 17.52
C LYS A 115 9.06 -3.90 17.96
N MET A 116 8.60 -2.66 17.86
CA MET A 116 7.21 -2.31 18.13
C MET A 116 6.26 -3.02 17.17
N ALA A 117 6.59 -3.09 15.88
CA ALA A 117 5.76 -3.81 14.93
C ALA A 117 5.81 -5.34 15.10
N GLU A 118 6.97 -5.89 15.48
CA GLU A 118 7.11 -7.31 15.85
C GLU A 118 6.26 -7.65 17.08
N GLU A 119 6.22 -6.77 18.08
CA GLU A 119 5.36 -6.93 19.25
C GLU A 119 3.87 -6.86 18.86
N LEU A 120 3.49 -5.84 18.09
CA LEU A 120 2.12 -5.62 17.65
C LEU A 120 1.59 -6.82 16.84
N ILE A 121 2.36 -7.37 15.90
CA ILE A 121 1.91 -8.53 15.13
C ILE A 121 1.82 -9.80 16.00
N ASN A 122 2.67 -9.93 17.03
CA ASN A 122 2.58 -11.05 17.96
C ASN A 122 1.33 -10.95 18.84
N GLU A 123 0.98 -9.74 19.30
CA GLU A 123 -0.28 -9.48 19.99
C GLU A 123 -1.47 -9.82 19.10
N GLU A 124 -1.46 -9.37 17.85
CA GLU A 124 -2.51 -9.64 16.87
C GLU A 124 -2.71 -11.14 16.63
N ILE A 125 -1.61 -11.89 16.45
CA ILE A 125 -1.67 -13.36 16.32
C ILE A 125 -2.32 -14.00 17.54
N ASN A 126 -1.95 -13.58 18.75
CA ASN A 126 -2.49 -14.13 19.98
C ASN A 126 -3.96 -13.75 20.18
N ASP A 127 -4.35 -12.53 19.81
CA ASP A 127 -5.72 -12.05 19.86
C ASP A 127 -6.62 -12.83 18.90
N VAL A 128 -6.22 -12.99 17.64
CA VAL A 128 -6.96 -13.79 16.66
C VAL A 128 -7.11 -15.24 17.13
N ARG A 129 -6.06 -15.83 17.72
CA ARG A 129 -6.11 -17.18 18.30
C ARG A 129 -7.10 -17.28 19.45
N ARG A 130 -7.02 -16.35 20.39
CA ARG A 130 -7.93 -16.29 21.55
C ARG A 130 -9.37 -16.14 21.09
N GLU A 131 -9.64 -15.20 20.19
CA GLU A 131 -10.97 -14.95 19.65
C GLU A 131 -11.52 -16.14 18.85
N ALA A 132 -10.65 -16.87 18.14
CA ALA A 132 -11.06 -18.09 17.45
C ALA A 132 -11.51 -19.20 18.41
N GLU A 133 -10.82 -19.36 19.56
CA GLU A 133 -11.26 -20.27 20.63
C GLU A 133 -12.57 -19.81 21.28
N GLU A 134 -12.73 -18.50 21.51
CA GLU A 134 -13.96 -17.94 22.07
C GLU A 134 -15.17 -18.18 21.17
N LEU A 135 -15.00 -18.04 19.85
CA LEU A 135 -16.08 -18.25 18.87
C LEU A 135 -16.39 -19.73 18.67
N LYS A 136 -15.37 -20.60 18.62
CA LYS A 136 -15.52 -22.03 18.32
C LYS A 136 -14.71 -22.89 19.29
N PRO A 137 -15.17 -23.01 20.55
CA PRO A 137 -14.42 -23.65 21.62
C PRO A 137 -14.24 -25.15 21.39
N GLY A 138 -13.04 -25.66 21.64
CA GLY A 138 -12.72 -27.08 21.55
C GLY A 138 -12.59 -27.66 20.13
N GLU A 139 -12.75 -26.85 19.09
CA GLU A 139 -12.58 -27.26 17.69
C GLU A 139 -11.11 -27.19 17.20
N GLY A 140 -10.20 -26.66 18.03
CA GLY A 140 -8.78 -26.52 17.71
C GLY A 140 -8.50 -25.44 16.67
N TRP A 141 -9.35 -24.41 16.58
CA TRP A 141 -9.17 -23.29 15.67
C TRP A 141 -7.94 -22.42 15.95
N PRO A 142 -7.49 -22.17 17.20
CA PRO A 142 -6.29 -21.37 17.47
C PRO A 142 -5.05 -21.86 16.71
N ASP A 143 -4.89 -23.18 16.58
CA ASP A 143 -3.75 -23.78 15.89
C ASP A 143 -3.93 -23.85 14.38
N ARG A 144 -5.17 -23.74 13.88
CA ARG A 144 -5.54 -24.01 12.49
C ARG A 144 -5.85 -22.77 11.66
N ILE A 145 -6.29 -21.68 12.30
CA ILE A 145 -6.78 -20.48 11.62
C ILE A 145 -5.73 -19.87 10.67
N PHE A 146 -4.50 -19.65 11.14
CA PHE A 146 -3.43 -19.09 10.31
C PHE A 146 -2.91 -20.05 9.22
N PRO A 147 -2.67 -21.35 9.49
CA PRO A 147 -2.35 -22.31 8.42
C PRO A 147 -3.42 -22.35 7.31
N GLN A 148 -4.70 -22.31 7.68
CA GLN A 148 -5.79 -22.27 6.69
C GLN A 148 -5.84 -20.93 5.95
N ALA A 149 -5.60 -19.81 6.64
CA ALA A 149 -5.52 -18.48 6.02
C ALA A 149 -4.38 -18.40 4.98
N VAL A 150 -3.22 -19.00 5.28
CA VAL A 150 -2.09 -19.11 4.33
C VAL A 150 -2.49 -19.90 3.08
N GLN A 151 -3.14 -21.05 3.25
CA GLN A 151 -3.61 -21.87 2.13
C GLN A 151 -4.62 -21.09 1.26
N PHE A 152 -5.55 -20.39 1.90
CA PHE A 152 -6.54 -19.57 1.22
C PHE A 152 -5.90 -18.43 0.42
N LEU A 153 -4.95 -17.69 1.01
CA LEU A 153 -4.24 -16.61 0.33
C LEU A 153 -3.47 -17.12 -0.91
N ASN A 154 -2.77 -18.26 -0.77
CA ASN A 154 -2.03 -18.85 -1.88
C ASN A 154 -2.98 -19.28 -3.01
N HIS A 155 -4.12 -19.88 -2.67
CA HIS A 155 -5.13 -20.27 -3.65
C HIS A 155 -5.72 -19.06 -4.39
N MET A 156 -6.01 -17.97 -3.67
CA MET A 156 -6.45 -16.72 -4.29
C MET A 156 -5.40 -16.14 -5.24
N ALA A 157 -4.13 -16.15 -4.85
CA ALA A 157 -3.03 -15.68 -5.70
C ALA A 157 -2.92 -16.51 -6.99
N GLU A 158 -3.03 -17.84 -6.90
CA GLU A 158 -3.05 -18.74 -8.06
C GLU A 158 -4.24 -18.44 -8.99
N GLN A 159 -5.44 -18.23 -8.44
CA GLN A 159 -6.62 -17.86 -9.21
C GLN A 159 -6.45 -16.51 -9.92
N GLN A 160 -5.92 -15.50 -9.23
CA GLN A 160 -5.66 -14.18 -9.81
C GLN A 160 -4.63 -14.26 -10.93
N MET A 161 -3.55 -15.01 -10.75
CA MET A 161 -2.55 -15.24 -11.79
C MET A 161 -3.14 -15.96 -13.00
N ALA A 162 -3.99 -16.98 -12.80
CA ALA A 162 -4.66 -17.67 -13.89
C ALA A 162 -5.64 -16.76 -14.64
N ALA A 163 -6.39 -15.91 -13.93
CA ALA A 163 -7.28 -14.93 -14.53
C ALA A 163 -6.52 -13.87 -15.34
N GLN A 164 -5.40 -13.35 -14.81
CA GLN A 164 -4.53 -12.43 -15.53
C GLN A 164 -3.94 -13.05 -16.80
N ARG A 165 -3.49 -14.31 -16.73
CA ARG A 165 -3.01 -15.04 -17.93
C ARG A 165 -4.09 -15.16 -18.99
N LYS A 166 -5.30 -15.57 -18.61
CA LYS A 166 -6.44 -15.65 -19.56
C LYS A 166 -6.79 -14.28 -20.16
N ALA A 167 -6.75 -13.22 -19.37
CA ALA A 167 -7.00 -11.87 -19.85
C ALA A 167 -5.91 -11.40 -20.84
N GLN A 168 -4.63 -11.68 -20.55
CA GLN A 168 -3.52 -11.38 -21.45
C GLN A 168 -3.59 -12.20 -22.76
N GLU A 169 -3.92 -13.49 -22.68
CA GLU A 169 -4.11 -14.34 -23.85
C GLU A 169 -5.26 -13.82 -24.74
N ALA A 170 -6.40 -13.46 -24.15
CA ALA A 170 -7.52 -12.87 -24.87
C ALA A 170 -7.15 -11.53 -25.53
N GLN A 171 -6.39 -10.68 -24.83
CA GLN A 171 -5.91 -9.41 -25.37
C GLN A 171 -4.95 -9.61 -26.54
N MET A 172 -4.03 -10.58 -26.45
CA MET A 172 -3.12 -10.93 -27.55
C MET A 172 -3.87 -11.50 -28.75
N GLN A 173 -4.87 -12.35 -28.54
CA GLN A 173 -5.72 -12.89 -29.61
C GLN A 173 -6.52 -11.78 -30.31
N ALA A 174 -7.11 -10.85 -29.55
CA ALA A 174 -7.81 -9.69 -30.10
C ALA A 174 -6.87 -8.79 -30.92
N MET A 175 -5.65 -8.55 -30.43
CA MET A 175 -4.63 -7.77 -31.16
C MET A 175 -4.20 -8.47 -32.45
N GLN A 176 -3.98 -9.79 -32.42
CA GLN A 176 -3.65 -10.57 -33.62
C GLN A 176 -4.78 -10.54 -34.65
N ALA A 177 -6.04 -10.69 -34.23
CA ALA A 177 -7.20 -10.60 -35.12
C ALA A 177 -7.34 -9.21 -35.74
N GLN A 178 -7.10 -8.15 -34.95
CA GLN A 178 -7.15 -6.76 -35.45
C GLN A 178 -6.02 -6.47 -36.46
N MET A 179 -4.81 -6.99 -36.21
CA MET A 179 -3.68 -6.87 -37.13
C MET A 179 -3.94 -7.64 -38.44
N GLN A 180 -4.51 -8.84 -38.36
CA GLN A 180 -4.89 -9.62 -39.54
C GLN A 180 -5.96 -8.90 -40.36
N ALA A 181 -6.99 -8.34 -39.72
CA ALA A 181 -8.03 -7.56 -40.39
C ALA A 181 -7.47 -6.29 -41.07
N GLN A 182 -6.55 -5.57 -40.40
CA GLN A 182 -5.87 -4.42 -41.01
C GLN A 182 -5.02 -4.80 -42.22
N MET A 183 -4.28 -5.92 -42.15
CA MET A 183 -3.50 -6.41 -43.29
C MET A 183 -4.38 -6.80 -44.46
N GLN A 184 -5.49 -7.51 -44.21
CA GLN A 184 -6.45 -7.86 -45.27
C GLN A 184 -7.06 -6.62 -45.91
N ALA A 185 -7.50 -5.64 -45.11
CA ALA A 185 -8.03 -4.38 -45.63
C ALA A 185 -7.00 -3.58 -46.45
N GLN A 186 -5.72 -3.59 -46.05
CA GLN A 186 -4.64 -2.96 -46.85
C GLN A 186 -4.41 -3.68 -48.17
N MET A 187 -4.42 -5.01 -48.19
CA MET A 187 -4.24 -5.78 -49.42
C MET A 187 -5.42 -5.59 -50.38
N GLU A 188 -6.66 -5.54 -49.88
CA GLU A 188 -7.84 -5.24 -50.71
C GLU A 188 -7.80 -3.82 -51.28
N ALA A 189 -7.41 -2.83 -50.48
CA ALA A 189 -7.28 -1.44 -50.95
C ALA A 189 -6.18 -1.27 -52.01
N GLN A 190 -5.06 -1.99 -51.88
CA GLN A 190 -4.00 -1.99 -52.90
C GLN A 190 -4.41 -2.74 -54.18
N GLY A 191 -5.16 -3.85 -54.05
CA GLY A 191 -5.70 -4.58 -55.20
C GLY A 191 -6.70 -3.75 -56.00
N GLN A 192 -7.61 -3.04 -55.33
CA GLN A 192 -8.58 -2.16 -55.97
C GLN A 192 -7.92 -0.91 -56.59
N ALA A 193 -6.86 -0.38 -55.98
CA ALA A 193 -6.08 0.71 -56.56
C ALA A 193 -5.31 0.27 -57.82
N ALA A 194 -4.81 -0.97 -57.86
CA ALA A 194 -4.17 -1.53 -59.06
C ALA A 194 -5.19 -1.76 -60.19
N GLU A 195 -6.38 -2.27 -59.87
CA GLU A 195 -7.46 -2.49 -60.85
C GLU A 195 -8.02 -1.17 -61.39
N ALA A 196 -8.12 -0.11 -60.56
CA ALA A 196 -8.52 1.22 -61.00
C ALA A 196 -7.49 1.94 -61.89
N VAL A 197 -6.21 1.60 -61.75
CA VAL A 197 -5.14 2.12 -62.63
C VAL A 197 -5.12 1.36 -63.97
N GLU A 198 -5.53 0.09 -63.99
CA GLU A 198 -5.65 -0.71 -65.23
C GLU A 198 -6.94 -0.39 -66.03
N ALA A 199 -8.01 0.06 -65.37
CA ALA A 199 -9.28 0.41 -66.00
C ALA A 199 -9.35 1.86 -66.54
N ALA A 200 -8.29 2.66 -66.45
CA ALA A 200 -8.23 3.99 -67.06
C ALA A 200 -7.91 3.84 -68.56
N PRO A 201 -8.87 4.10 -69.49
CA PRO A 201 -8.59 4.04 -70.91
C PRO A 201 -7.63 5.17 -71.31
N GLU A 202 -6.68 4.85 -72.19
CA GLU A 202 -5.89 5.81 -72.97
C GLU A 202 -6.84 6.76 -73.74
N GLU A 203 -7.24 7.86 -73.13
CA GLU A 203 -7.78 9.04 -73.84
C GLU A 203 -6.86 10.23 -73.56
N ALA A 204 -5.73 10.27 -74.26
CA ALA A 204 -4.87 11.45 -74.36
C ALA A 204 -4.12 11.49 -75.72
N GLU A 205 -4.81 11.18 -76.82
CA GLU A 205 -4.40 11.65 -78.15
C GLU A 205 -5.60 12.35 -78.79
N GLU A 206 -5.63 13.69 -78.70
CA GLU A 206 -6.08 14.63 -79.75
C GLU A 206 -6.24 16.01 -79.13
N GLY A 207 -5.32 16.93 -79.45
CA GLY A 207 -5.47 18.32 -79.02
C GLY A 207 -4.25 19.23 -79.11
N ASP A 208 -3.35 19.04 -80.08
CA ASP A 208 -2.36 20.08 -80.41
C ASP A 208 -2.37 20.38 -81.92
N GLU A 209 -3.44 21.03 -82.38
CA GLU A 209 -3.43 21.71 -83.68
C GLU A 209 -4.14 23.06 -83.54
N GLY A 210 -3.41 24.12 -83.13
CA GLY A 210 -4.09 25.41 -83.04
C GLY A 210 -3.35 26.63 -82.50
N LEU A 211 -2.06 26.83 -82.76
CA LEU A 211 -1.43 28.14 -82.53
C LEU A 211 -0.74 28.68 -83.80
N ARG A 212 -1.58 29.13 -84.74
CA ARG A 212 -1.21 30.04 -85.81
C ARG A 212 -1.14 31.49 -85.29
N LYS A 213 0.04 32.10 -85.50
CA LYS A 213 0.30 33.48 -85.94
C LYS A 213 -0.13 34.65 -85.03
N ARG A 214 0.85 35.54 -84.73
CA ARG A 214 0.95 36.95 -85.18
C ARG A 214 2.20 37.58 -84.52
N LYS A 215 3.17 37.98 -85.35
CA LYS A 215 3.55 39.37 -85.71
C LYS A 215 4.46 40.03 -84.68
#